data_AF-A0A7K2MZZ0-F1
#
_entry.id   AF-A0A7K2MZZ0-F1
#
_cell.length_a   1.000
_cell.length_b   1.000
_cell.length_c   1.000
_cell.angle_alpha   90.00
_cell.angle_beta   90.00
_cell.angle_gamma   90.00
#
_symmetry.space_group_name_H-M   'P 1'
#
loop_
_entity.id
_entity.type
_entity.pdbx_description
1 polymer ?
#
loop_
_entity_poly.entity_id
_entity_poly.type
_entity_poly.pdbx_seq_one_letter_code
_entity_poly.pdbx_strand_id
1 'polypeptide(L)'
;AYEELLRETAARGVFTALDPNIRAGLIPDPDAYRARFKSWLPSVSLLKLSAEDAEWLGGTPGEWLAAGPAAVVVTRGGDGLTAFTRDGGEYTVPGERVEVVDTIGAGDTVNAALLHGLAARDALGDAALAALGPDGWAGL
;
A
#
# COMPACT_ATOMS: atom_id res chain seq x y z
N ALA A 1 15.71 5.84 13.32
CA ALA A 1 14.77 6.97 13.44
C ALA A 1 13.38 6.61 12.91
N TYR A 2 13.12 6.61 11.60
CA TYR A 2 11.76 6.30 11.10
C TYR A 2 11.39 4.81 11.19
N GLU A 3 12.34 3.89 10.99
CA GLU A 3 12.08 2.44 11.10
C GLU A 3 11.75 2.02 12.54
N GLU A 4 12.39 2.68 13.50
CA GLU A 4 12.13 2.49 14.93
C GLU A 4 10.74 3.02 15.28
N LEU A 5 10.41 4.24 14.83
CA LEU A 5 9.07 4.80 14.97
C LEU A 5 7.99 3.89 14.35
N LEU A 6 8.23 3.36 13.15
CA LEU A 6 7.34 2.39 12.49
C LEU A 6 7.08 1.19 13.41
N ARG A 7 8.14 0.56 13.93
CA ARG A 7 8.03 -0.63 14.79
C ARG A 7 7.34 -0.33 16.11
N GLU A 8 7.68 0.78 16.77
CA GLU A 8 7.07 1.21 18.03
C GLU A 8 5.58 1.53 17.87
N THR A 9 5.22 2.22 16.79
CA THR A 9 3.84 2.61 16.49
C THR A 9 2.98 1.39 16.18
N ALA A 10 3.50 0.47 15.37
CA ALA A 10 2.85 -0.81 15.09
C ALA A 10 2.69 -1.67 16.36
N ALA A 11 3.71 -1.73 17.23
CA ALA A 11 3.63 -2.47 18.50
C ALA A 11 2.55 -1.92 19.46
N ARG A 12 2.14 -0.65 19.28
CA ARG A 12 1.04 -0.01 20.01
C ARG A 12 -0.33 -0.21 19.35
N GLY A 13 -0.40 -0.98 18.27
CA GLY A 13 -1.62 -1.23 17.51
C GLY A 13 -2.10 -0.04 16.67
N VAL A 14 -1.22 0.92 16.39
CA VAL A 14 -1.55 2.07 15.54
C VAL A 14 -1.48 1.65 14.08
N PHE A 15 -2.56 1.92 13.35
CA PHE A 15 -2.65 1.66 11.90
C PHE A 15 -1.51 2.35 11.16
N THR A 16 -0.72 1.56 10.42
CA THR A 16 0.44 2.08 9.69
C THR A 16 0.34 1.78 8.21
N ALA A 17 0.24 2.83 7.40
CA ALA A 17 0.32 2.74 5.96
C ALA A 17 1.75 3.03 5.47
N LEU A 18 2.24 2.23 4.52
CA LEU A 18 3.55 2.40 3.90
C LEU A 18 3.41 2.58 2.39
N ASP A 19 4.03 3.64 1.86
CA ASP A 19 4.32 3.83 0.44
C ASP A 19 5.83 3.91 0.25
N PRO A 20 6.47 2.91 -0.38
CA PRO A 20 7.92 2.90 -0.55
C PRO A 20 8.41 3.97 -1.55
N ASN A 21 7.55 4.41 -2.48
CA ASN A 21 7.78 5.43 -3.52
C ASN A 21 9.21 5.40 -4.06
N ILE A 22 9.57 4.32 -4.77
CA ILE A 22 10.96 4.01 -5.08
C ILE A 22 11.55 5.07 -6.04
N ARG A 23 12.75 5.53 -5.69
CA ARG A 23 13.61 6.35 -6.55
C ARG A 23 14.91 5.61 -6.79
N ALA A 24 14.89 4.65 -7.73
CA ALA A 24 15.99 3.71 -7.96
C ALA A 24 17.37 4.39 -8.12
N GLY A 25 17.43 5.54 -8.80
CA GLY A 25 18.67 6.31 -8.98
C GLY A 25 19.26 6.91 -7.69
N LEU A 26 18.50 6.92 -6.60
CA LEU A 26 18.93 7.39 -5.28
C LEU A 26 19.24 6.23 -4.32
N ILE A 27 19.12 4.98 -4.77
CA ILE A 27 19.36 3.77 -3.97
C ILE A 27 20.66 3.12 -4.44
N PRO A 28 21.77 3.26 -3.68
CA PRO A 28 23.07 2.73 -4.08
C PRO A 28 23.13 1.19 -4.06
N ASP A 29 22.40 0.58 -3.12
CA ASP A 29 22.36 -0.87 -2.92
C ASP A 29 20.90 -1.35 -2.96
N PRO A 30 20.43 -1.83 -4.13
CA PRO A 30 19.07 -2.33 -4.31
C PRO A 30 18.75 -3.54 -3.42
N ASP A 31 19.69 -4.44 -3.23
CA ASP A 31 19.45 -5.68 -2.49
C ASP A 31 19.35 -5.42 -1.00
N ALA A 32 20.20 -4.53 -0.47
CA ALA A 32 20.06 -4.04 0.90
C ALA A 32 18.72 -3.33 1.11
N TYR A 33 18.27 -2.51 0.16
CA TYR A 33 16.95 -1.87 0.26
C TYR A 33 15.83 -2.91 0.28
N ARG A 34 15.84 -3.89 -0.62
CA ARG A 34 14.81 -4.95 -0.69
C ARG A 34 14.77 -5.78 0.60
N ALA A 35 15.93 -6.15 1.14
CA ALA A 35 16.01 -6.85 2.42
C ALA A 35 15.43 -6.01 3.56
N ARG A 36 15.75 -4.72 3.58
CA ARG A 36 15.24 -3.77 4.58
C ARG A 36 13.73 -3.56 4.46
N PHE A 37 13.21 -3.39 3.25
CA PHE A 37 11.78 -3.32 2.96
C PHE A 37 11.03 -4.55 3.51
N LYS A 38 11.54 -5.76 3.23
CA LYS A 38 10.96 -7.00 3.77
C LYS A 38 10.91 -7.00 5.31
N SER A 39 11.92 -6.43 5.96
CA SER A 39 11.97 -6.32 7.43
C SER A 39 10.94 -5.36 8.03
N TRP A 40 10.36 -4.48 7.23
CA TRP A 40 9.34 -3.51 7.65
C TRP A 40 7.93 -4.08 7.59
N LEU A 41 7.67 -5.02 6.67
CA LEU A 41 6.33 -5.56 6.40
C LEU A 41 5.58 -6.03 7.65
N PRO A 42 6.20 -6.70 8.65
CA PRO A 42 5.49 -7.10 9.87
C PRO A 42 4.93 -5.95 10.71
N SER A 43 5.37 -4.70 10.46
CA SER A 43 4.94 -3.49 11.16
C SER A 43 4.02 -2.61 10.30
N VAL A 44 3.52 -3.12 9.18
CA VAL A 44 2.68 -2.37 8.23
C VAL A 44 1.28 -2.98 8.21
N SER A 45 0.26 -2.15 8.35
CA SER A 45 -1.16 -2.52 8.22
C SER A 45 -1.59 -2.54 6.76
N LEU A 46 -1.22 -1.49 6.03
CA LEU A 46 -1.59 -1.25 4.63
C LEU A 46 -0.33 -0.92 3.83
N LEU A 47 -0.02 -1.73 2.82
CA LEU A 47 1.04 -1.44 1.87
C LEU A 47 0.42 -0.88 0.59
N LYS A 48 0.75 0.35 0.21
CA LYS A 48 0.37 0.93 -1.09
C LYS A 48 1.63 1.12 -1.92
N LEU A 49 1.61 0.74 -3.19
CA LEU A 49 2.74 0.94 -4.11
C LEU A 49 2.27 0.96 -5.56
N SER A 50 3.12 1.44 -6.46
CA SER A 50 2.84 1.33 -7.91
C SER A 50 3.24 -0.04 -8.45
N ALA A 51 2.76 -0.37 -9.65
CA ALA A 51 3.22 -1.54 -10.38
C ALA A 51 4.72 -1.48 -10.70
N GLU A 52 5.29 -0.29 -10.97
CA GLU A 52 6.73 -0.14 -11.18
C GLU A 52 7.52 -0.39 -9.89
N ASP A 53 7.04 0.12 -8.75
CA ASP A 53 7.65 -0.16 -7.44
C ASP A 53 7.61 -1.66 -7.11
N ALA A 54 6.48 -2.31 -7.40
CA ALA A 54 6.30 -3.75 -7.21
C ALA A 54 7.29 -4.57 -8.04
N GLU A 55 7.46 -4.21 -9.32
CA GLU A 55 8.43 -4.82 -10.22
C GLU A 55 9.86 -4.63 -9.71
N TRP A 56 10.21 -3.40 -9.29
CA TRP A 56 11.54 -3.10 -8.78
C TRP A 56 11.86 -3.84 -7.48
N LEU A 57 10.88 -3.99 -6.58
CA LEU A 57 11.02 -4.73 -5.32
C LEU A 57 11.13 -6.25 -5.52
N GLY A 58 10.62 -6.77 -6.64
CA GLY A 58 10.74 -8.19 -7.01
C GLY A 58 9.94 -9.13 -6.11
N GLY A 59 8.69 -8.77 -5.80
CA GLY A 59 7.76 -9.59 -5.01
C GLY A 59 6.32 -9.42 -5.48
N THR A 60 5.41 -10.17 -4.86
CA THR A 60 3.98 -10.20 -5.19
C THR A 60 3.11 -9.72 -4.02
N PRO A 61 1.89 -9.23 -4.29
CA PRO A 61 0.93 -8.90 -3.24
C PRO A 61 0.71 -10.04 -2.23
N GLY A 62 0.61 -11.29 -2.72
CA GLY A 62 0.44 -12.46 -1.85
C GLY A 62 1.61 -12.68 -0.89
N GLU A 63 2.85 -12.54 -1.37
CA GLU A 63 4.04 -12.65 -0.52
C GLU A 63 4.09 -11.55 0.53
N TRP A 64 3.72 -10.32 0.18
CA TRP A 64 3.69 -9.22 1.14
C TRP A 64 2.58 -9.39 2.16
N LEU A 65 1.36 -9.76 1.75
CA LEU A 65 0.25 -10.06 2.66
C LEU A 65 0.63 -11.13 3.70
N ALA A 66 1.33 -12.18 3.26
CA ALA A 66 1.86 -13.24 4.13
C ALA A 66 2.93 -12.73 5.10
N ALA A 67 3.63 -11.64 4.77
CA ALA A 67 4.69 -11.07 5.59
C ALA A 67 4.21 -10.04 6.63
N GLY A 68 3.03 -9.43 6.50
CA GLY A 68 2.55 -8.50 7.54
C GLY A 68 1.31 -7.65 7.24
N PRO A 69 1.22 -6.95 6.10
CA PRO A 69 0.03 -6.16 5.75
C PRO A 69 -1.26 -6.98 5.73
N ALA A 70 -2.33 -6.37 6.21
CA ALA A 70 -3.69 -6.89 6.07
C ALA A 70 -4.25 -6.64 4.66
N ALA A 71 -3.78 -5.57 4.01
CA ALA A 71 -4.09 -5.26 2.62
C ALA A 71 -2.87 -4.71 1.86
N VAL A 72 -2.83 -4.98 0.55
CA VAL A 72 -1.87 -4.42 -0.39
C VAL A 72 -2.66 -3.72 -1.50
N VAL A 73 -2.35 -2.47 -1.79
CA VAL A 73 -2.95 -1.71 -2.90
C VAL A 73 -1.89 -1.43 -3.95
N VAL A 74 -2.11 -1.92 -5.17
CA VAL A 74 -1.22 -1.70 -6.31
C VAL A 74 -1.87 -0.74 -7.30
N THR A 75 -1.24 0.40 -7.55
CA THR A 75 -1.69 1.37 -8.56
C THR A 75 -1.03 1.13 -9.91
N ARG A 76 -1.77 1.24 -11.01
CA ARG A 76 -1.32 1.02 -12.39
C ARG A 76 -1.52 2.27 -13.27
N GLY A 77 -1.24 3.44 -12.70
CA GLY A 77 -1.43 4.72 -13.39
C GLY A 77 -2.86 4.87 -13.93
N GLY A 78 -2.99 5.12 -15.23
CA GLY A 78 -4.30 5.29 -15.90
C GLY A 78 -5.18 4.04 -15.95
N ASP A 79 -4.63 2.85 -15.64
CA ASP A 79 -5.42 1.61 -15.59
C ASP A 79 -6.13 1.40 -14.25
N GLY A 80 -5.92 2.30 -13.28
CA GLY A 80 -6.57 2.28 -11.97
C GLY A 80 -5.74 1.57 -10.92
N LEU A 81 -6.40 0.84 -10.02
CA LEU A 81 -5.75 0.17 -8.90
C LEU A 81 -6.43 -1.15 -8.53
N THR A 82 -5.69 -2.02 -7.85
CA THR A 82 -6.22 -3.25 -7.26
C THR A 82 -5.82 -3.34 -5.80
N ALA A 83 -6.81 -3.60 -4.94
CA ALA A 83 -6.62 -3.99 -3.55
C ALA A 83 -6.59 -5.52 -3.43
N PHE A 84 -5.63 -6.03 -2.67
CA PHE A 84 -5.48 -7.44 -2.33
C PHE A 84 -5.58 -7.60 -0.82
N THR A 85 -6.30 -8.61 -0.35
CA THR A 85 -6.52 -8.88 1.07
C THR A 85 -6.10 -10.30 1.45
N ARG A 86 -5.82 -10.52 2.74
CA ARG A 86 -5.33 -11.81 3.26
C ARG A 86 -6.26 -13.00 3.06
N ASP A 87 -7.56 -12.75 2.98
CA ASP A 87 -8.59 -13.76 2.72
C ASP A 87 -8.68 -14.17 1.23
N GLY A 88 -7.79 -13.64 0.39
CA GLY A 88 -7.75 -13.90 -1.04
C GLY A 88 -8.63 -12.96 -1.86
N GLY A 89 -9.17 -11.91 -1.25
CA GLY A 89 -9.90 -10.87 -1.98
C GLY A 89 -9.00 -10.11 -2.94
N GLU A 90 -9.52 -9.88 -4.14
CA GLU A 90 -8.91 -9.04 -5.18
C GLU A 90 -9.97 -8.10 -5.73
N TYR A 91 -9.79 -6.80 -5.50
CA TYR A 91 -10.78 -5.77 -5.82
C TYR A 91 -10.14 -4.72 -6.73
N THR A 92 -10.59 -4.65 -7.97
CA THR A 92 -10.04 -3.73 -8.98
C THR A 92 -11.01 -2.59 -9.26
N VAL A 93 -10.49 -1.37 -9.20
CA VAL A 93 -11.19 -0.16 -9.60
C VAL A 93 -10.51 0.36 -10.88
N PRO A 94 -11.25 0.51 -11.98
CA PRO A 94 -10.68 1.01 -13.23
C PRO A 94 -10.25 2.47 -13.06
N GLY A 95 -9.17 2.85 -13.73
CA GLY A 95 -8.75 4.25 -13.78
C GLY A 95 -9.74 5.08 -14.60
N GLU A 96 -9.98 6.31 -14.15
CA GLU A 96 -10.73 7.27 -14.98
C GLU A 96 -9.81 7.88 -16.03
N ARG A 97 -10.27 7.86 -17.29
CA ARG A 97 -9.53 8.49 -18.39
C ARG A 97 -9.67 10.00 -18.29
N VAL A 98 -8.58 10.65 -17.89
CA VAL A 98 -8.46 12.10 -17.82
C VAL A 98 -7.34 12.58 -18.75
N GLU A 99 -7.46 13.82 -19.23
CA GLU A 99 -6.34 14.46 -19.94
C GLU A 99 -5.23 14.76 -18.94
N VAL A 100 -4.08 14.10 -19.11
CA VAL A 100 -2.96 14.20 -18.17
C VAL A 100 -2.21 15.50 -18.42
N VAL A 101 -2.40 16.48 -17.53
CA VAL A 101 -1.69 17.77 -17.56
C VAL A 101 -0.42 17.73 -16.70
N ASP A 102 -0.51 17.13 -15.51
CA ASP A 102 0.61 16.90 -14.59
C ASP A 102 0.34 15.64 -13.76
N THR A 103 1.37 14.83 -13.53
CA THR A 103 1.30 13.59 -12.73
C THR A 103 1.98 13.74 -11.37
N ILE A 104 2.61 14.89 -11.08
CA ILE A 104 3.19 15.19 -9.78
C ILE A 104 2.09 15.15 -8.72
N GLY A 105 2.28 14.31 -7.69
CA GLY A 105 1.34 14.18 -6.57
C GLY A 105 0.14 13.27 -6.82
N ALA A 106 0.02 12.63 -7.99
CA ALA A 106 -1.06 11.67 -8.23
C ALA A 106 -1.02 10.50 -7.23
N GLY A 107 0.18 9.95 -6.96
CA GLY A 107 0.38 8.90 -5.97
C GLY A 107 0.04 9.32 -4.54
N ASP A 108 0.43 10.54 -4.15
CA ASP A 108 0.12 11.10 -2.83
C ASP A 108 -1.38 11.36 -2.67
N THR A 109 -2.04 11.80 -3.75
CA THR A 109 -3.50 12.01 -3.79
C THR A 109 -4.24 10.68 -3.61
N VAL A 110 -3.79 9.61 -4.28
CA VAL A 110 -4.35 8.27 -4.08
C VAL A 110 -4.16 7.81 -2.64
N ASN A 111 -2.99 8.02 -2.04
CA ASN A 111 -2.75 7.65 -0.65
C ASN A 111 -3.65 8.43 0.31
N ALA A 112 -3.81 9.74 0.08
CA ALA A 112 -4.71 10.59 0.88
C ALA A 112 -6.19 10.17 0.73
N ALA A 113 -6.65 9.93 -0.50
CA ALA A 113 -8.01 9.47 -0.78
C ALA A 113 -8.29 8.11 -0.13
N LEU A 114 -7.35 7.18 -0.24
CA LEU A 114 -7.45 5.85 0.37
C LEU A 114 -7.56 5.94 1.89
N LEU A 115 -6.67 6.68 2.54
CA LEU A 115 -6.71 6.86 4.00
C LEU A 115 -7.98 7.59 4.46
N HIS A 116 -8.44 8.60 3.70
CA HIS A 116 -9.70 9.29 3.98
C HIS A 116 -10.90 8.35 3.85
N GLY A 117 -10.97 7.57 2.78
CA GLY A 117 -12.05 6.62 2.52
C GLY A 117 -12.11 5.50 3.56
N LEU A 118 -10.96 5.02 4.03
CA LEU A 118 -10.85 4.05 5.13
C LEU A 118 -11.28 4.67 6.46
N ALA A 119 -10.84 5.91 6.76
CA ALA A 119 -11.25 6.63 7.95
C ALA A 119 -12.77 6.85 8.01
N ALA A 120 -13.38 7.25 6.90
CA ALA A 120 -14.83 7.45 6.78
C ALA A 120 -15.66 6.18 6.99
N ARG A 121 -15.02 5.01 6.94
CA ARG A 121 -15.63 3.68 7.11
C ARG A 121 -15.19 2.99 8.41
N ASP A 122 -14.53 3.72 9.32
CA ASP A 122 -13.94 3.17 10.55
C ASP A 122 -13.00 1.98 10.32
N ALA A 123 -12.30 1.98 9.17
CA ALA A 123 -11.45 0.88 8.72
C ALA A 123 -9.95 1.09 9.01
N LEU A 124 -9.60 2.08 9.85
CA LEU A 124 -8.22 2.35 10.29
C LEU A 124 -7.79 1.46 11.46
N GLY A 125 -7.90 0.14 11.25
CA GLY A 125 -7.39 -0.88 12.17
C GLY A 125 -7.33 -2.23 11.45
N ASP A 126 -6.33 -3.05 11.75
CA ASP A 126 -6.04 -4.27 10.97
C ASP A 126 -7.25 -5.20 10.83
N ALA A 127 -8.01 -5.39 11.91
CA ALA A 127 -9.23 -6.22 11.90
C ALA A 127 -10.35 -5.60 11.06
N ALA A 128 -10.53 -4.28 11.14
CA ALA A 128 -11.56 -3.57 10.39
C ALA A 128 -11.21 -3.50 8.88
N LEU A 129 -9.93 -3.28 8.55
CA LEU A 129 -9.42 -3.31 7.19
C LEU A 129 -9.62 -4.70 6.54
N ALA A 130 -9.31 -5.76 7.29
CA ALA A 130 -9.53 -7.13 6.83
C ALA A 130 -11.02 -7.46 6.65
N ALA A 131 -11.90 -6.83 7.42
CA ALA A 131 -13.35 -7.05 7.38
C ALA A 131 -14.09 -6.14 6.38
N LEU A 132 -13.39 -5.24 5.68
CA LEU A 132 -14.00 -4.21 4.83
C LEU A 132 -14.85 -4.80 3.70
N GLY A 133 -14.45 -5.97 3.18
CA GLY A 133 -15.19 -6.73 2.19
C GLY A 133 -15.28 -6.04 0.81
N PRO A 134 -15.94 -6.70 -0.17
CA PRO A 134 -15.98 -6.25 -1.56
C PRO A 134 -16.59 -4.87 -1.75
N ASP A 135 -17.75 -4.61 -1.15
CA ASP A 135 -18.46 -3.32 -1.31
C ASP A 135 -17.68 -2.16 -0.66
N GLY A 136 -17.00 -2.45 0.45
CA GLY A 136 -16.15 -1.46 1.11
C GLY A 136 -14.92 -1.12 0.29
N TRP A 137 -14.24 -2.11 -0.30
CA TRP A 137 -13.10 -1.89 -1.19
C TRP A 137 -13.46 -1.25 -2.53
N ALA A 138 -14.57 -1.66 -3.14
CA ALA A 138 -15.03 -1.13 -4.42
C ALA A 138 -15.57 0.31 -4.33
N GLY A 139 -15.99 0.74 -3.14
CA GLY A 139 -16.49 2.09 -2.90
C GLY A 139 -15.44 3.10 -2.42
N LEU A 140 -14.18 2.68 -2.26
CA LEU A 140 -13.07 3.57 -1.88
C LEU A 140 -12.64 4.50 -3.01
#